data_AF-A0A357CW48-F1
#
_entry.id   AF-A0A357CW48-F1
#
_cell.length_a   1.000
_cell.length_b   1.000
_cell.length_c   1.000
_cell.angle_alpha   90.00
_cell.angle_beta   90.00
_cell.angle_gamma   90.00
#
_symmetry.space_group_name_H-M   'P 1'
#
loop_
_entity.id
_entity.type
_entity.pdbx_description
1 polymer ?
#
loop_
_entity_poly.entity_id
_entity_poly.type
_entity_poly.pdbx_seq_one_letter_code
_entity_poly.pdbx_strand_id
1 'polypeptide(L)'
;MVQVKAIRMQRNFYASFSVLSGIVAILLGAVAKTELAIASGAVSIVWFILFIRKNRLHNYAALIRDNCIFAVPSALISATDGTGQKHTEETVVSTFGIMIGEKIYRWGLDGVHGVRLSSIEINRQRMILIFGDTFRTIRIELLHGMTEKEQIIDVKQKFLHETGVAASICGW
;
A
#
# COMPACT_ATOMS: atom_id res chain seq x y z
N MET A 1 3.01 16.57 -1.42
CA MET A 1 4.40 16.74 -1.94
C MET A 1 5.50 16.37 -0.93
N VAL A 2 5.40 16.73 0.35
CA VAL A 2 6.45 16.48 1.36
C VAL A 2 6.78 15.00 1.57
N GLN A 3 5.77 14.12 1.62
CA GLN A 3 6.00 12.68 1.84
C GLN A 3 6.74 11.96 0.69
N VAL A 4 6.49 12.36 -0.56
CA VAL A 4 7.17 11.78 -1.75
C VAL A 4 8.68 12.08 -1.72
N LYS A 5 9.05 13.28 -1.24
CA LYS A 5 10.46 13.70 -1.12
C LYS A 5 11.18 12.94 0.01
N ALA A 6 10.53 12.73 1.15
CA ALA A 6 11.07 11.97 2.27
C ALA A 6 11.33 10.49 1.88
N ILE A 7 10.38 9.85 1.19
CA ILE A 7 10.55 8.46 0.71
C ILE A 7 11.70 8.36 -0.29
N ARG A 8 11.83 9.33 -1.20
CA ARG A 8 12.95 9.38 -2.16
C ARG A 8 14.30 9.55 -1.47
N MET A 9 14.37 10.40 -0.45
CA MET A 9 15.59 10.63 0.34
C MET A 9 16.00 9.36 1.11
N GLN A 10 15.06 8.69 1.77
CA GLN A 10 15.30 7.45 2.49
C GLN A 10 15.73 6.31 1.55
N ARG A 11 15.12 6.22 0.36
CA ARG A 11 15.55 5.29 -0.69
C ARG A 11 16.99 5.54 -1.12
N ASN A 12 17.35 6.79 -1.41
CA ASN A 12 18.71 7.15 -1.82
C ASN A 12 19.73 6.88 -0.70
N PHE A 13 19.34 7.06 0.56
CA PHE A 13 20.14 6.70 1.72
C PHE A 13 20.47 5.19 1.73
N TYR A 14 19.46 4.31 1.61
CA TYR A 14 19.69 2.87 1.57
C TYR A 14 20.56 2.40 0.40
N ALA A 15 20.36 3.00 -0.79
CA ALA A 15 21.22 2.73 -1.94
C ALA A 15 22.69 3.08 -1.66
N SER A 16 22.92 4.26 -1.08
CA SER A 16 24.27 4.76 -0.78
C SER A 16 24.99 3.88 0.24
N PHE A 17 24.29 3.46 1.30
CA PHE A 17 24.85 2.56 2.31
C PHE A 17 25.17 1.16 1.77
N SER A 18 24.32 0.62 0.88
CA SER A 18 24.57 -0.66 0.23
C SER A 18 25.83 -0.61 -0.65
N VAL A 19 25.99 0.45 -1.45
CA VAL A 19 27.17 0.63 -2.31
C VAL A 19 28.43 0.81 -1.46
N LEU A 20 28.39 1.68 -0.45
CA LEU A 20 29.55 1.97 0.40
C LEU A 20 30.03 0.71 1.16
N SER A 21 29.10 -0.04 1.75
CA SER A 21 29.44 -1.31 2.43
C SER A 21 29.93 -2.38 1.45
N GLY A 22 29.39 -2.43 0.23
CA GLY A 22 29.89 -3.32 -0.83
C GLY A 22 31.34 -3.00 -1.22
N ILE A 23 31.68 -1.71 -1.36
CA ILE A 23 33.06 -1.27 -1.64
C ILE A 23 34.00 -1.68 -0.50
N VAL A 24 33.59 -1.48 0.76
CA VAL A 24 34.37 -1.88 1.93
C VAL A 24 34.59 -3.39 1.97
N ALA A 25 33.57 -4.20 1.65
CA ALA A 25 33.70 -5.66 1.58
C ALA A 25 34.72 -6.10 0.52
N ILE A 26 34.70 -5.49 -0.67
CA ILE A 26 35.65 -5.78 -1.75
C ILE A 26 37.08 -5.44 -1.32
N LEU A 27 37.29 -4.25 -0.73
CA LEU A 27 38.61 -3.83 -0.25
C LEU A 27 39.16 -4.74 0.85
N LEU A 28 38.33 -5.15 1.81
CA LEU A 28 38.73 -6.07 2.87
C LEU A 28 39.07 -7.47 2.34
N GLY A 29 38.34 -7.94 1.33
CA GLY A 29 38.64 -9.18 0.62
C GLY A 29 39.98 -9.12 -0.10
N ALA A 30 40.29 -7.99 -0.74
CA ALA A 30 41.58 -7.78 -1.41
C ALA A 30 42.77 -7.78 -0.43
N VAL A 31 42.57 -7.36 0.82
CA VAL A 31 43.59 -7.38 1.89
C VAL A 31 43.55 -8.72 2.68
N ALA A 32 42.86 -9.75 2.17
CA ALA A 32 42.72 -11.08 2.79
C ALA A 32 42.14 -11.08 4.22
N LYS A 33 41.40 -10.03 4.61
CA LYS A 33 40.66 -9.98 5.89
C LYS A 33 39.25 -10.54 5.70
N THR A 34 39.19 -11.86 5.51
CA THR A 34 37.98 -12.59 5.08
C THR A 34 36.80 -12.43 6.04
N GLU A 35 37.01 -12.50 7.36
CA GLU A 35 35.92 -12.34 8.35
C GLU A 35 35.22 -10.98 8.25
N LEU A 36 36.00 -9.89 8.18
CA LEU A 36 35.47 -8.54 8.06
C LEU A 36 34.82 -8.29 6.69
N ALA A 37 35.36 -8.88 5.63
CA ALA A 37 34.78 -8.81 4.29
C ALA A 37 33.40 -9.49 4.23
N ILE A 38 33.25 -10.66 4.85
CA ILE A 38 31.98 -11.38 4.93
C ILE A 38 30.95 -10.57 5.71
N ALA A 39 31.32 -10.05 6.89
CA ALA A 39 30.42 -9.24 7.71
C ALA A 39 29.94 -7.98 6.96
N SER A 40 30.85 -7.28 6.29
CA SER A 40 30.54 -6.09 5.49
C SER A 40 29.65 -6.42 4.28
N GLY A 41 29.90 -7.55 3.61
CA GLY A 41 29.08 -8.04 2.52
C GLY A 41 27.64 -8.37 2.96
N ALA A 42 27.48 -9.02 4.10
CA ALA A 42 26.16 -9.31 4.68
C ALA A 42 25.38 -8.01 4.97
N VAL A 43 26.04 -7.00 5.55
CA VAL A 43 25.44 -5.68 5.78
C VAL A 43 25.01 -5.02 4.47
N SER A 44 25.83 -5.10 3.42
CA SER A 44 25.49 -4.57 2.09
C SER A 44 24.22 -5.21 1.50
N ILE A 45 24.11 -6.54 1.62
CA ILE A 45 22.92 -7.30 1.17
C ILE A 45 21.68 -6.87 1.95
N VAL A 46 21.77 -6.71 3.28
CA VAL A 46 20.64 -6.24 4.11
C VAL A 46 20.16 -4.86 3.65
N TRP A 47 21.08 -3.90 3.45
CA TRP A 47 20.72 -2.57 2.94
C TRP A 47 20.10 -2.63 1.55
N PHE A 48 20.62 -3.50 0.67
CA PHE A 48 20.09 -3.69 -0.67
C PHE A 48 18.66 -4.23 -0.65
N ILE A 49 18.37 -5.21 0.22
CA ILE A 49 17.01 -5.74 0.40
C ILE A 49 16.06 -4.63 0.89
N LEU A 50 16.48 -3.81 1.86
CA LEU A 50 15.68 -2.68 2.34
C LEU A 50 15.42 -1.64 1.24
N PHE A 51 16.43 -1.35 0.41
CA PHE A 51 16.30 -0.47 -0.75
C PHE A 51 15.25 -1.01 -1.74
N ILE A 52 15.33 -2.28 -2.12
CA ILE A 52 14.35 -2.91 -3.03
C ILE A 52 12.94 -2.81 -2.44
N ARG A 53 12.76 -3.13 -1.16
CA ARG A 53 11.46 -3.08 -0.47
C ARG A 53 10.86 -1.68 -0.51
N LYS A 54 11.64 -0.65 -0.17
CA LYS A 54 11.15 0.74 -0.18
C LYS A 54 10.92 1.26 -1.60
N ASN A 55 11.74 0.89 -2.57
CA ASN A 55 11.52 1.29 -3.96
C ASN A 55 10.23 0.68 -4.53
N ARG A 56 9.96 -0.60 -4.24
CA ARG A 56 8.68 -1.23 -4.61
C ARG A 56 7.50 -0.52 -3.97
N LEU A 57 7.55 -0.26 -2.66
CA LEU A 57 6.48 0.47 -1.95
C LEU A 57 6.23 1.85 -2.58
N HIS A 58 7.29 2.59 -2.90
CA HIS A 58 7.18 3.89 -3.55
C HIS A 58 6.52 3.82 -4.92
N ASN A 59 6.95 2.87 -5.75
CA ASN A 59 6.37 2.69 -7.09
C ASN A 59 4.89 2.29 -7.00
N TYR A 60 4.50 1.45 -6.05
CA TYR A 60 3.10 1.12 -5.83
C TYR A 60 2.29 2.32 -5.34
N ALA A 61 2.83 3.14 -4.43
CA ALA A 61 2.17 4.36 -3.99
C ALA A 61 1.95 5.34 -5.16
N ALA A 62 2.93 5.45 -6.06
CA ALA A 62 2.80 6.24 -7.29
C ALA A 62 1.71 5.68 -8.21
N LEU A 63 1.71 4.37 -8.49
CA LEU A 63 0.68 3.73 -9.30
C LEU A 63 -0.75 3.97 -8.76
N ILE A 64 -0.93 3.88 -7.44
CA ILE A 64 -2.23 4.14 -6.80
C ILE A 64 -2.63 5.62 -6.92
N ARG A 65 -1.68 6.54 -6.73
CA ARG A 65 -1.98 7.97 -6.88
C ARG A 65 -2.27 8.38 -8.32
N ASP A 66 -1.54 7.84 -9.28
CA ASP A 66 -1.66 8.20 -10.69
C ASP A 66 -2.93 7.59 -11.32
N ASN A 67 -3.46 6.51 -10.74
CA ASN A 67 -4.70 5.85 -11.18
C ASN A 67 -5.80 5.96 -10.11
N CYS A 68 -5.89 7.13 -9.48
CA CYS A 68 -6.88 7.42 -8.44
C CYS A 68 -8.30 7.39 -9.02
N ILE A 69 -9.17 6.54 -8.45
CA ILE A 69 -10.62 6.56 -8.72
C ILE A 69 -11.25 7.69 -7.92
N PHE A 70 -10.94 7.78 -6.61
CA PHE A 70 -11.32 8.89 -5.73
C PHE A 70 -10.45 8.90 -4.46
N ALA A 71 -10.37 10.06 -3.81
CA ALA A 71 -9.65 10.25 -2.56
C ALA A 71 -10.60 10.73 -1.47
N VAL A 72 -10.42 10.22 -0.25
CA VAL A 72 -11.23 10.56 0.92
C VAL A 72 -10.36 11.02 2.08
N PRO A 73 -10.85 11.96 2.91
CA PRO A 73 -10.07 12.50 4.01
C PRO A 73 -9.94 11.55 5.22
N SER A 74 -10.72 10.46 5.31
CA SER A 74 -10.61 9.52 6.42
C SER A 74 -11.12 8.11 6.07
N ALA A 75 -10.45 7.12 6.66
CA ALA A 75 -10.84 5.70 6.62
C ALA A 75 -10.87 5.08 8.02
N LEU A 76 -11.78 4.15 8.23
CA LEU A 76 -11.90 3.31 9.42
C LEU A 76 -11.61 1.87 9.02
N ILE A 77 -10.59 1.26 9.60
CA ILE A 77 -10.28 -0.17 9.36
C ILE A 77 -10.79 -0.96 10.55
N SER A 78 -11.66 -1.93 10.29
CA SER A 78 -12.19 -2.86 11.28
C SER A 78 -11.81 -4.29 10.87
N ALA A 79 -11.01 -4.96 11.68
CA ALA A 79 -10.72 -6.39 11.52
C ALA A 79 -11.67 -7.23 12.39
N THR A 80 -11.83 -8.52 12.06
CA THR A 80 -12.64 -9.49 12.83
C THR A 80 -12.27 -9.55 14.32
N ASP A 81 -11.08 -9.11 14.71
CA ASP A 81 -10.63 -9.02 16.12
C ASP A 81 -11.28 -7.87 16.93
N GLY A 82 -12.19 -7.11 16.33
CA GLY A 82 -12.95 -6.06 17.02
C GLY A 82 -12.17 -4.79 17.30
N THR A 83 -10.89 -4.70 16.90
CA THR A 83 -10.10 -3.49 17.05
C THR A 83 -10.26 -2.58 15.82
N GLY A 84 -11.27 -1.70 15.86
CA GLY A 84 -11.42 -0.64 14.87
C GLY A 84 -10.33 0.42 15.02
N GLN A 85 -9.40 0.52 14.07
CA GLN A 85 -8.42 1.60 14.02
C GLN A 85 -8.93 2.71 13.10
N LYS A 86 -9.12 3.91 13.67
CA LYS A 86 -9.46 5.11 12.90
C LYS A 86 -8.19 5.75 12.34
N HIS A 87 -8.12 5.81 11.02
CA HIS A 87 -7.09 6.56 10.31
C HIS A 87 -7.69 7.90 9.86
N THR A 88 -7.13 9.00 10.37
CA THR A 88 -7.42 10.38 9.92
C THR A 88 -6.53 10.80 8.75
N GLU A 89 -5.79 9.86 8.17
CA GLU A 89 -4.92 10.11 7.04
C GLU A 89 -5.71 10.06 5.73
N GLU A 90 -5.27 10.88 4.75
CA GLU A 90 -5.78 10.85 3.39
C GLU A 90 -5.75 9.40 2.86
N THR A 91 -6.91 8.95 2.41
CA THR A 91 -7.08 7.62 1.84
C THR A 91 -7.36 7.74 0.36
N VAL A 92 -6.50 7.14 -0.45
CA VAL A 92 -6.60 7.14 -1.91
C VAL A 92 -7.06 5.77 -2.37
N VAL A 93 -8.14 5.73 -3.15
CA VAL A 93 -8.68 4.51 -3.75
C VAL A 93 -8.39 4.53 -5.24
N SER A 94 -7.82 3.45 -5.75
CA SER A 94 -7.33 3.33 -7.13
C SER A 94 -7.74 2.02 -7.76
N THR A 95 -7.65 1.95 -9.08
CA THR A 95 -7.65 0.72 -9.88
C THR A 95 -6.79 -0.40 -9.28
N PHE A 96 -5.64 -0.09 -8.66
CA PHE A 96 -4.71 -1.12 -8.17
C PHE A 96 -4.82 -1.46 -6.68
N GLY A 97 -5.45 -0.60 -5.88
CA GLY A 97 -5.56 -0.79 -4.44
C GLY A 97 -6.03 0.44 -3.70
N ILE A 98 -5.95 0.38 -2.37
CA ILE A 98 -6.15 1.51 -1.45
C ILE A 98 -4.82 1.86 -0.81
N MET A 99 -4.54 3.15 -0.66
CA MET A 99 -3.49 3.67 0.19
C MET A 99 -4.11 4.43 1.36
N ILE A 100 -3.79 4.05 2.59
CA ILE A 100 -4.19 4.72 3.83
C ILE A 100 -2.90 5.14 4.53
N GLY A 101 -2.57 6.44 4.45
CA GLY A 101 -1.26 6.93 4.89
C GLY A 101 -0.11 6.24 4.17
N GLU A 102 0.75 5.54 4.92
CA GLU A 102 1.87 4.75 4.36
C GLU A 102 1.51 3.30 4.02
N LYS A 103 0.32 2.84 4.39
CA LYS A 103 -0.10 1.45 4.16
C LYS A 103 -0.78 1.33 2.81
N ILE A 104 -0.41 0.29 2.07
CA ILE A 104 -0.99 -0.06 0.77
C ILE A 104 -1.67 -1.41 0.86
N TYR A 105 -2.91 -1.46 0.39
CA TYR A 105 -3.75 -2.64 0.33
C TYR A 105 -4.14 -2.91 -1.12
N ARG A 106 -3.67 -4.01 -1.70
CA ARG A 106 -3.96 -4.38 -3.09
C ARG A 106 -5.28 -5.13 -3.18
N TRP A 107 -5.92 -5.15 -4.35
CA TRP A 107 -7.18 -5.88 -4.53
C TRP A 107 -7.01 -7.41 -4.65
N GLY A 108 -5.86 -7.86 -5.16
CA GLY A 108 -5.58 -9.27 -5.50
C GLY A 108 -5.00 -10.12 -4.37
N LEU A 109 -4.28 -11.19 -4.71
CA LEU A 109 -3.70 -12.17 -3.76
C LEU A 109 -2.70 -11.58 -2.76
N ASP A 110 -2.09 -10.44 -3.09
CA ASP A 110 -1.25 -9.65 -2.18
C ASP A 110 -2.06 -8.57 -1.43
N GLY A 111 -3.37 -8.81 -1.23
CA GLY A 111 -4.27 -7.85 -0.62
C GLY A 111 -4.07 -7.67 0.87
N VAL A 112 -5.12 -7.30 1.62
CA VAL A 112 -4.99 -7.05 3.05
C VAL A 112 -4.58 -8.34 3.76
N HIS A 113 -3.35 -8.43 4.28
CA HIS A 113 -2.82 -9.67 4.88
C HIS A 113 -2.97 -10.93 4.00
N GLY A 114 -2.91 -10.79 2.68
CA GLY A 114 -3.00 -11.91 1.74
C GLY A 114 -4.43 -12.33 1.35
N VAL A 115 -5.46 -11.61 1.80
CA VAL A 115 -6.84 -11.84 1.35
C VAL A 115 -7.27 -10.82 0.28
N ARG A 116 -7.97 -11.31 -0.74
CA ARG A 116 -8.47 -10.51 -1.87
C ARG A 116 -9.73 -9.72 -1.51
N LEU A 117 -10.01 -8.67 -2.27
CA LEU A 117 -11.30 -7.98 -2.21
C LEU A 117 -12.41 -8.96 -2.63
N SER A 118 -13.45 -9.09 -1.82
CA SER A 118 -14.56 -10.03 -2.02
C SER A 118 -15.89 -9.32 -2.28
N SER A 119 -16.15 -8.19 -1.64
CA SER A 119 -17.34 -7.38 -1.89
C SER A 119 -17.13 -5.90 -1.60
N ILE A 120 -17.98 -5.09 -2.24
CA ILE A 120 -18.01 -3.64 -2.10
C ILE A 120 -19.45 -3.24 -1.81
N GLU A 121 -19.67 -2.44 -0.77
CA GLU A 121 -20.97 -1.86 -0.46
C GLU A 121 -20.86 -0.33 -0.44
N ILE A 122 -21.78 0.36 -1.09
CA ILE A 122 -21.83 1.82 -1.14
C ILE A 122 -23.17 2.27 -0.57
N ASN A 123 -23.13 3.08 0.47
CA ASN A 123 -24.31 3.74 1.03
C ASN A 123 -24.21 5.26 0.91
N ARG A 124 -25.14 6.03 1.49
CA ARG A 124 -25.15 7.50 1.35
C ARG A 124 -23.93 8.22 1.92
N GLN A 125 -23.25 7.63 2.90
CA GLN A 125 -22.18 8.29 3.62
C GLN A 125 -20.85 7.55 3.52
N ARG A 126 -20.89 6.23 3.32
CA ARG A 126 -19.76 5.32 3.44
C ARG A 126 -19.69 4.35 2.29
N MET A 127 -18.46 4.02 1.93
CA MET A 127 -18.13 2.87 1.10
C MET A 127 -17.43 1.85 1.99
N ILE A 128 -17.85 0.60 1.92
CA ILE A 128 -17.34 -0.51 2.70
C ILE A 128 -16.68 -1.49 1.74
N LEU A 129 -15.39 -1.73 1.96
CA LEU A 129 -14.57 -2.65 1.18
C LEU A 129 -14.27 -3.86 2.04
N ILE A 130 -14.74 -5.02 1.61
CA ILE A 130 -14.63 -6.26 2.36
C ILE A 130 -13.58 -7.12 1.66
N PHE A 131 -12.51 -7.41 2.40
CA PHE A 131 -11.44 -8.31 1.99
C PHE A 131 -11.58 -9.59 2.78
N GLY A 132 -11.46 -10.73 2.14
CA GLY A 132 -11.55 -11.97 2.89
C GLY A 132 -11.95 -13.20 2.10
N ASP A 133 -11.91 -14.29 2.84
CA ASP A 133 -12.42 -15.60 2.47
C ASP A 133 -13.28 -16.16 3.62
N THR A 134 -13.56 -17.46 3.60
CA THR A 134 -14.35 -18.13 4.63
C THR A 134 -13.73 -18.12 6.02
N PHE A 135 -12.43 -17.84 6.15
CA PHE A 135 -11.68 -17.93 7.40
C PHE A 135 -11.34 -16.56 7.98
N ARG A 136 -11.17 -15.55 7.14
CA ARG A 136 -10.77 -14.21 7.58
C ARG A 136 -11.46 -13.12 6.78
N THR A 137 -12.04 -12.16 7.48
CA THR A 137 -12.68 -10.98 6.88
C THR A 137 -12.07 -9.70 7.46
N ILE A 138 -11.82 -8.73 6.60
CA ILE A 138 -11.33 -7.41 6.96
C ILE A 138 -12.20 -6.39 6.25
N ARG A 139 -12.68 -5.41 7.02
CA ARG A 139 -13.60 -4.39 6.54
C ARG A 139 -12.91 -3.04 6.60
N ILE A 140 -12.86 -2.34 5.48
CA ILE A 140 -12.36 -0.98 5.38
C ILE A 140 -13.54 -0.08 5.04
N GLU A 141 -13.87 0.85 5.93
CA GLU A 141 -14.91 1.84 5.71
C GLU A 141 -14.31 3.19 5.34
N LEU A 142 -14.83 3.78 4.27
CA LEU A 142 -14.37 5.02 3.68
C LEU A 142 -15.52 6.03 3.73
N LEU A 143 -15.29 7.20 4.31
CA LEU A 143 -16.26 8.30 4.26
C LEU A 143 -16.09 9.05 2.94
N HIS A 144 -16.95 8.74 1.95
CA HIS A 144 -16.70 9.18 0.58
C HIS A 144 -17.20 10.58 0.24
N GLY A 145 -18.11 11.17 1.02
CA GLY A 145 -18.61 12.52 0.80
C GLY A 145 -19.41 12.76 -0.49
N MET A 146 -19.43 11.80 -1.43
CA MET A 146 -20.26 11.85 -2.65
C MET A 146 -21.71 12.17 -2.32
N THR A 147 -22.21 13.28 -2.88
CA THR A 147 -23.59 13.79 -2.70
C THR A 147 -24.50 13.47 -3.88
N GLU A 148 -23.94 13.16 -5.04
CA GLU A 148 -24.67 12.95 -6.28
C GLU A 148 -24.72 11.47 -6.65
N LYS A 149 -25.90 11.00 -7.05
CA LYS A 149 -26.11 9.59 -7.43
C LYS A 149 -25.31 9.19 -8.66
N GLU A 150 -25.09 10.11 -9.60
CA GLU A 150 -24.30 9.87 -10.81
C GLU A 150 -22.84 9.54 -10.50
N GLN A 151 -22.23 10.25 -9.54
CA GLN A 151 -20.86 9.97 -9.08
C GLN A 151 -20.72 8.55 -8.54
N ILE A 152 -21.74 8.05 -7.84
CA ILE A 152 -21.74 6.69 -7.30
C ILE A 152 -21.88 5.64 -8.40
N ILE A 153 -22.68 5.92 -9.42
CA ILE A 153 -22.81 5.04 -10.57
C ILE A 153 -21.48 4.96 -11.33
N ASP A 154 -20.79 6.08 -11.54
CA ASP A 154 -19.46 6.09 -12.17
C ASP A 154 -18.45 5.28 -11.35
N VAL A 155 -18.35 5.54 -10.04
CA VAL A 155 -17.45 4.82 -9.14
C VAL A 155 -17.76 3.33 -9.13
N LYS A 156 -19.03 2.93 -9.04
CA LYS A 156 -19.46 1.53 -9.12
C LYS A 156 -19.00 0.88 -10.43
N GLN A 157 -19.17 1.56 -11.56
CA GLN A 157 -18.81 1.03 -12.86
C GLN A 157 -17.30 0.88 -13.01
N LYS A 158 -16.52 1.87 -12.55
CA LYS A 158 -15.05 1.77 -12.48
C LYS A 158 -14.61 0.59 -11.64
N PHE A 159 -15.16 0.42 -10.45
CA PHE A 159 -14.80 -0.72 -9.59
C PHE A 159 -15.06 -2.06 -10.27
N LEU A 160 -16.21 -2.23 -10.91
CA LEU A 160 -16.51 -3.46 -11.63
C LEU A 160 -15.52 -3.71 -12.77
N HIS A 161 -15.20 -2.68 -13.56
CA HIS A 161 -14.26 -2.79 -14.68
C HIS A 161 -12.84 -3.16 -14.22
N GLU A 162 -12.38 -2.52 -13.13
CA GLU A 162 -10.99 -2.60 -12.68
C GLU A 162 -10.71 -3.78 -11.75
N THR A 163 -11.69 -4.14 -10.91
CA THR A 163 -11.52 -5.19 -9.89
C THR A 163 -12.28 -6.47 -10.20
N GLY A 164 -13.26 -6.42 -11.12
CA GLY A 164 -14.21 -7.51 -11.36
C GLY A 164 -15.22 -7.72 -10.23
N VAL A 165 -15.14 -6.95 -9.14
CA VAL A 165 -16.06 -7.03 -7.99
C VAL A 165 -17.19 -6.02 -8.16
N ALA A 166 -18.42 -6.50 -8.18
CA ALA A 166 -19.60 -5.66 -8.28
C ALA A 166 -19.90 -4.96 -6.96
N ALA A 167 -20.08 -3.63 -6.99
CA ALA A 167 -20.53 -2.88 -5.84
C ALA A 167 -22.05 -2.91 -5.68
N SER A 168 -22.52 -3.25 -4.48
CA SER A 168 -23.91 -3.09 -4.07
C SER A 168 -24.16 -1.65 -3.63
N ILE A 169 -25.31 -1.08 -4.00
CA ILE A 169 -25.71 0.26 -3.58
C ILE A 169 -26.91 0.09 -2.64
N CYS A 170 -26.81 0.64 -1.43
CA CYS A 170 -27.84 0.55 -0.39
C CYS A 170 -28.24 1.96 0.08
N GLY A 171 -29.54 2.23 0.19
CA GLY A 171 -30.04 3.45 0.83
C GLY A 171 -29.82 4.75 0.04
N TRP A 172 -29.88 4.69 -1.30
CA TRP A 172 -29.73 5.84 -2.20
C TRP A 172 -31.02 6.29 -2.87
#